data_AF-A0A6G1IDY5-F1
#
_entry.id   AF-A0A6G1IDY5-F1
#
_cell.length_a   1.000
_cell.length_b   1.000
_cell.length_c   1.000
_cell.angle_alpha   90.00
_cell.angle_beta   90.00
_cell.angle_gamma   90.00
#
_symmetry.space_group_name_H-M   'P 1'
#
loop_
_entity.id
_entity.type
_entity.pdbx_description
1 polymer ?
#
loop_
_entity_poly.entity_id
_entity_poly.type
_entity_poly.pdbx_seq_one_letter_code
_entity_poly.pdbx_strand_id
1 'polypeptide(L)'
;MAEKIKIEFIGWEDDFRYAEEKRRISQHIAELAKEKGFVSATVQDMLIKHRYRAQGPWVDVHFRREDNAHVPARLWFNEDADFKSDPEFFDEVKPVA
;
A
#
# COMPACT_ATOMS: atom_id res chain seq x y z
N MET A 1 8.37 -12.17 17.81
CA MET A 1 8.25 -12.66 16.42
C MET A 1 7.21 -11.77 15.76
N ALA A 2 7.62 -10.85 14.87
CA ALA A 2 6.68 -9.96 14.20
C ALA A 2 5.89 -10.80 13.18
N GLU A 3 4.58 -10.89 13.36
CA GLU A 3 3.68 -11.46 12.37
C GLU A 3 3.96 -10.76 11.03
N LYS A 4 4.44 -11.53 10.05
CA LYS A 4 4.74 -11.02 8.72
C LYS A 4 3.41 -10.79 8.02
N ILE A 5 2.91 -9.55 8.07
CA ILE A 5 1.75 -9.11 7.31
C ILE A 5 2.00 -9.45 5.84
N LYS A 6 1.04 -10.13 5.20
CA LYS A 6 1.18 -10.53 3.80
C LYS A 6 0.99 -9.30 2.93
N ILE A 7 2.07 -8.80 2.31
CA ILE A 7 2.04 -7.67 1.38
C ILE A 7 2.21 -8.19 -0.04
N GLU A 8 1.22 -7.97 -0.89
CA GLU A 8 1.23 -8.35 -2.30
C GLU A 8 1.27 -7.11 -3.18
N PHE A 9 2.17 -7.09 -4.17
CA PHE A 9 2.28 -6.00 -5.13
C PHE A 9 1.69 -6.45 -6.46
N ILE A 10 0.63 -5.79 -6.92
CA ILE A 10 -0.03 -6.07 -8.20
C ILE A 10 0.37 -4.99 -9.19
N GLY A 11 0.96 -5.40 -10.33
CA GLY A 11 1.35 -4.49 -11.41
C GLY A 11 2.77 -3.92 -11.29
N TRP A 12 3.48 -4.20 -10.21
CA TRP A 12 4.91 -3.91 -10.08
C TRP A 12 5.70 -4.98 -10.84
N GLU A 13 6.23 -4.62 -12.01
CA GLU A 13 7.28 -5.42 -12.65
C GLU A 13 8.49 -5.48 -11.69
N ASP A 14 9.21 -6.60 -11.65
CA ASP A 14 10.37 -6.80 -10.77
C ASP A 14 11.58 -5.99 -11.29
N ASP A 15 11.41 -4.67 -11.37
CA ASP A 15 12.41 -3.73 -11.79
C ASP A 15 13.32 -3.42 -10.59
N PHE A 16 14.54 -3.96 -10.63
CA PHE A 16 15.58 -3.74 -9.61
C PHE A 16 15.84 -2.27 -9.30
N ARG A 17 15.51 -1.36 -10.23
CA ARG A 17 15.67 0.10 -10.07
C ARG A 17 14.84 0.69 -8.93
N TYR A 18 13.72 0.05 -8.58
CA TYR A 18 12.78 0.55 -7.56
C TYR A 18 12.72 -0.38 -6.34
N ALA A 19 13.68 -1.30 -6.18
CA ALA A 19 13.71 -2.27 -5.10
C ALA A 19 13.81 -1.62 -3.71
N GLU A 20 14.55 -0.51 -3.59
CA GLU A 20 14.66 0.22 -2.33
C GLU A 20 13.37 0.97 -1.98
N GLU A 21 12.74 1.63 -2.94
CA GLU A 21 11.44 2.29 -2.78
C GLU A 21 10.34 1.28 -2.41
N LYS A 22 10.29 0.15 -3.12
CA LYS A 22 9.37 -0.96 -2.80
C LYS A 22 9.57 -1.46 -1.37
N ARG A 23 10.82 -1.55 -0.91
CA ARG A 23 11.15 -1.96 0.46
C ARG A 23 10.66 -0.95 1.49
N ARG A 24 10.87 0.35 1.27
CA ARG A 24 10.39 1.43 2.16
C ARG A 24 8.86 1.45 2.22
N ILE A 25 8.20 1.43 1.06
CA ILE A 25 6.73 1.38 0.96
C ILE A 25 6.19 0.14 1.67
N SER A 26 6.80 -1.03 1.45
CA SER A 26 6.42 -2.28 2.15
C SER A 26 6.53 -2.13 3.66
N GLN A 27 7.61 -1.50 4.15
CA GLN A 27 7.82 -1.30 5.58
C GLN A 27 6.75 -0.39 6.18
N HIS A 28 6.49 0.75 5.54
CA HIS A 28 5.44 1.68 5.95
C HIS A 28 4.05 1.01 5.98
N ILE A 29 3.73 0.21 4.96
CA ILE A 29 2.47 -0.54 4.90
C ILE A 29 2.40 -1.58 6.01
N ALA A 30 3.50 -2.28 6.30
CA ALA A 30 3.55 -3.27 7.39
C ALA A 30 3.35 -2.61 8.76
N GLU A 31 3.98 -1.47 9.00
CA GLU A 31 3.81 -0.71 10.25
C GLU A 31 2.36 -0.24 10.39
N LEU A 32 1.80 0.39 9.36
CA LEU A 32 0.41 0.85 9.35
C LEU A 32 -0.57 -0.30 9.54
N ALA A 33 -0.33 -1.43 8.88
CA ALA A 33 -1.14 -2.61 9.01
C ALA A 33 -1.12 -3.19 10.42
N LYS A 34 0.05 -3.19 11.06
CA LYS A 34 0.17 -3.62 12.45
C LYS A 34 -0.54 -2.67 13.41
N GLU A 35 -0.40 -1.36 13.22
CA GLU A 35 -1.06 -0.34 14.05
C GLU A 35 -2.58 -0.40 13.98
N LYS A 36 -3.13 -0.71 12.79
CA LYS A 36 -4.58 -0.78 12.57
C LYS A 36 -5.17 -2.19 12.75
N GLY A 37 -4.34 -3.21 12.92
CA GLY A 37 -4.75 -4.61 13.04
C GLY A 37 -5.24 -5.23 11.72
N PHE A 38 -4.57 -4.91 10.61
CA PHE A 38 -4.76 -5.56 9.32
C PHE A 38 -3.88 -6.82 9.19
N VAL A 39 -4.39 -7.87 8.54
CA VAL A 39 -3.69 -9.16 8.37
C VAL A 39 -2.96 -9.27 7.04
N SER A 40 -3.42 -8.55 6.02
CA SER A 40 -2.78 -8.49 4.71
C SER A 40 -3.01 -7.15 4.04
N ALA A 41 -2.13 -6.80 3.09
CA ALA A 41 -2.21 -5.60 2.28
C ALA A 41 -1.90 -5.93 0.83
N THR A 42 -2.65 -5.33 -0.10
CA THR A 42 -2.41 -5.47 -1.53
C THR A 42 -2.16 -4.10 -2.12
N VAL A 43 -0.95 -3.86 -2.62
CA VAL A 43 -0.55 -2.61 -3.24
C VAL A 43 -0.83 -2.69 -4.74
N GLN A 44 -1.65 -1.78 -5.25
CA GLN A 44 -1.94 -1.67 -6.67
C GLN A 44 -1.08 -0.57 -7.30
N ASP A 45 -0.42 -0.89 -8.42
CA ASP A 45 0.47 0.03 -9.13
C ASP A 45 -0.27 1.27 -9.66
N MET A 46 0.12 2.46 -9.19
CA MET A 46 -0.06 3.70 -9.93
C MET A 46 1.17 4.62 -9.94
N LEU A 47 2.20 4.37 -9.13
CA LEU A 47 3.14 5.45 -8.80
C LEU A 47 4.35 5.51 -9.75
N ILE A 48 4.81 4.41 -10.34
CA ILE A 48 6.15 4.44 -10.97
C ILE A 48 6.12 4.38 -12.50
N LYS A 49 5.09 3.81 -13.14
CA LYS A 49 4.94 3.92 -14.60
C LYS A 49 4.51 5.32 -15.06
N HIS A 50 3.92 6.11 -14.17
CA HIS A 50 3.30 7.40 -14.49
C HIS A 50 3.95 8.62 -13.84
N ARG A 51 5.26 8.57 -13.53
CA ARG A 51 6.10 9.73 -13.13
C ARG A 51 5.97 10.96 -14.07
N TYR A 52 5.30 10.82 -15.22
CA TYR A 52 5.07 11.85 -16.25
C TYR A 52 3.61 12.15 -16.66
N ARG A 53 2.57 11.58 -16.03
CA ARG A 53 1.18 11.92 -16.42
C ARG A 53 0.25 12.13 -15.22
N ALA A 54 0.18 13.40 -14.79
CA ALA A 54 -0.98 14.05 -14.17
C ALA A 54 -1.56 13.52 -12.84
N GLN A 55 -1.14 12.35 -12.34
CA GLN A 55 -1.57 11.80 -11.06
C GLN A 55 -0.38 11.81 -10.10
N GLY A 56 -0.55 12.45 -8.94
CA GLY A 56 0.52 12.66 -7.96
C GLY A 56 1.13 11.35 -7.43
N PRO A 57 2.22 11.44 -6.64
CA PRO A 57 2.92 10.28 -6.11
C PRO A 57 2.11 9.60 -4.99
N TRP A 58 1.12 8.78 -5.33
CA TRP A 58 0.38 7.98 -4.37
C TRP A 58 0.19 6.54 -4.88
N VAL A 59 0.03 5.60 -3.94
CA VAL A 59 -0.33 4.20 -4.23
C VAL A 59 -1.67 3.89 -3.57
N ASP A 60 -2.50 3.13 -4.26
CA ASP A 60 -3.68 2.53 -3.64
C ASP A 60 -3.27 1.20 -2.99
N VAL A 61 -3.64 1.04 -1.73
CA VAL A 61 -3.38 -0.14 -0.91
C VAL A 61 -4.70 -0.65 -0.39
N HIS A 62 -4.98 -1.91 -0.66
CA HIS A 62 -6.15 -2.60 -0.14
C HIS A 62 -5.73 -3.41 1.08
N PHE A 63 -6.06 -2.90 2.25
CA PHE A 63 -5.89 -3.64 3.49
C PHE A 63 -7.02 -4.65 3.66
N ARG A 64 -6.72 -5.78 4.30
CA ARG A 64 -7.71 -6.80 4.65
C ARG A 64 -7.61 -7.12 6.12
N ARG A 65 -8.75 -7.20 6.78
CA ARG A 65 -8.89 -7.63 8.17
C ARG A 65 -9.16 -9.13 8.26
N GLU A 66 -9.03 -9.68 9.46
CA GLU A 66 -9.35 -11.09 9.73
C GLU A 66 -10.81 -11.42 9.42
N ASP A 67 -11.72 -10.47 9.63
CA ASP A 67 -13.16 -10.55 9.27
C ASP A 67 -13.43 -10.49 7.75
N ASN A 68 -12.40 -10.62 6.92
CA ASN A 68 -12.49 -10.53 5.46
C ASN A 68 -12.96 -9.16 4.93
N ALA A 69 -13.01 -8.15 5.79
CA ALA A 69 -13.34 -6.78 5.40
C ALA A 69 -12.16 -6.13 4.67
N HIS A 70 -12.45 -5.48 3.55
CA HIS A 70 -11.47 -4.77 2.74
C HIS A 70 -11.52 -3.28 3.02
N VAL A 71 -10.39 -2.69 3.39
CA VAL A 71 -10.25 -1.25 3.59
C VAL A 71 -9.31 -0.72 2.52
N PRO A 72 -9.84 -0.10 1.45
CA PRO A 72 -9.00 0.62 0.51
C PRO A 72 -8.39 1.82 1.23
N ALA A 73 -7.13 2.10 0.95
CA ALA A 73 -6.42 3.23 1.49
C ALA A 73 -5.49 3.79 0.43
N ARG A 74 -5.42 5.12 0.33
CA ARG A 74 -4.47 5.80 -0.53
C ARG A 74 -3.34 6.35 0.32
N LEU A 75 -2.13 5.91 -0.01
CA LEU A 75 -0.91 6.33 0.65
C LEU A 75 -0.19 7.33 -0.26
N TRP A 76 0.02 8.54 0.26
CA TRP A 76 0.73 9.59 -0.44
C TRP A 76 2.22 9.52 -0.11
N PHE A 77 3.04 9.34 -1.13
CA PHE A 77 4.48 9.27 -1.01
C PHE A 77 5.14 10.51 -1.65
N ASN A 78 6.33 10.87 -1.21
CA ASN A 78 7.17 11.85 -1.89
C ASN A 78 8.10 11.15 -2.90
N GLU A 79 8.92 11.93 -3.62
CA GLU A 79 9.92 11.41 -4.56
C GLU A 79 10.96 10.48 -3.91
N ASP A 80 11.10 10.52 -2.58
CA ASP A 80 11.99 9.64 -1.79
C ASP A 80 11.27 8.39 -1.23
N ALA A 81 10.03 8.15 -1.65
CA ALA A 81 9.15 7.09 -1.13
C ALA A 81 8.85 7.17 0.38
N ASP A 82 8.90 8.39 0.93
CA ASP A 82 8.50 8.72 2.30
C ASP A 82 7.07 9.28 2.34
N PHE A 83 6.36 9.18 3.47
CA PHE A 83 5.00 9.68 3.58
C PHE A 83 4.95 11.20 3.41
N LYS A 84 4.27 11.63 2.35
CA LYS A 84 4.02 13.06 2.11
C LYS A 84 2.88 13.58 2.98
N SER A 85 1.90 12.74 3.25
CA SER A 85 0.67 13.11 3.94
C SER A 85 0.07 11.89 4.62
N ASP A 86 -0.86 12.13 5.53
CA ASP A 86 -1.59 11.08 6.21
C ASP A 86 -2.28 10.14 5.21
N PRO A 87 -2.31 8.83 5.52
CA PRO A 87 -3.02 7.84 4.72
C PRO A 87 -4.52 8.15 4.66
N GLU A 88 -5.07 8.21 3.44
CA GLU A 88 -6.51 8.39 3.23
C GLU A 88 -7.18 7.01 3.22
N PHE A 89 -7.93 6.69 4.27
CA PHE A 89 -8.71 5.45 4.32
C PHE A 89 -10.10 5.68 3.74
N PHE A 90 -10.52 4.78 2.84
CA PHE A 90 -11.86 4.75 2.28
C PHE A 90 -12.78 3.83 3.09
N ASP A 91 -14.07 3.88 2.78
CA ASP A 91 -15.09 3.08 3.45
C ASP A 91 -14.79 1.57 3.36
N GLU A 92 -15.04 0.87 4.46
CA GLU A 92 -14.78 -0.57 4.56
C GLU A 92 -15.74 -1.34 3.65
N VAL A 93 -15.21 -1.92 2.58
CA VAL A 93 -15.96 -2.76 1.66
C VAL A 93 -16.01 -4.17 2.25
N LYS A 94 -17.15 -4.53 2.82
CA LYS A 94 -17.44 -5.91 3.20
C LYS A 94 -17.83 -6.69 1.94
N PRO A 95 -17.23 -7.86 1.68
CA PRO A 95 -17.73 -8.72 0.62
C PRO A 95 -19.19 -9.06 0.93
N VAL A 96 -20.10 -8.70 0.01
CA VAL A 96 -21.50 -9.14 0.10
C VAL A 96 -21.47 -10.66 -0.05
N ALA A 97 -21.87 -11.35 1.03
CA ALA A 97 -21.96 -12.81 1.09
C ALA A 97 -22.99 -13.37 0.10
#